data_AF-F5H1Y3-F1
#
_entry.id   AF-F5H1Y3-F1
#
_cell.length_a   1.000
_cell.length_b   1.000
_cell.length_c   1.000
_cell.angle_alpha   90.00
_cell.angle_beta   90.00
_cell.angle_gamma   90.00
#
_symmetry.space_group_name_H-M   'P 1'
#
loop_
_entity.id
_entity.type
_entity.pdbx_description
1 polymer ?
#
loop_
_entity_poly.entity_id
_entity_poly.type
_entity_poly.pdbx_seq_one_letter_code
_entity_poly.pdbx_strand_id
1 'polypeptide(L)'
;MGIQGLAKLIADVAPSAIRENDIKSYFGRKVAIDASMSIYQFLIAVRQGGDVLQNEEGETTSHLMGMFYRTIRMMENGIKPVYVFDGKPPQLKSGELAKRSERRAEAEKQLQQAQAAGAEQEVEKFTKRLVKVTKQHNDECKHLLSLMGIPYLDAPSEAEASCAA
;
A
#
# COMPACT_ATOMS: atom_id res chain seq x y z
N MET A 1 -4.05 10.07 0.82
CA MET A 1 -5.06 9.44 -0.06
C MET A 1 -6.37 9.40 0.72
N GLY A 2 -7.52 9.45 0.04
CA GLY A 2 -8.83 9.49 0.69
C GLY A 2 -9.35 10.91 0.96
N ILE A 3 -10.27 11.02 1.91
CA ILE A 3 -11.03 12.24 2.21
C ILE A 3 -10.27 13.10 3.23
N GLN A 4 -10.05 14.38 2.91
CA GLN A 4 -9.27 15.29 3.72
C GLN A 4 -9.90 15.48 5.12
N GLY A 5 -9.15 15.12 6.17
CA GLY A 5 -9.52 15.37 7.57
C GLY A 5 -10.65 14.50 8.13
N LEU A 6 -11.19 13.54 7.37
CA LEU A 6 -12.40 12.79 7.75
C LEU A 6 -12.23 12.02 9.08
N ALA A 7 -11.11 11.32 9.27
CA ALA A 7 -10.89 10.54 10.49
C ALA A 7 -10.88 11.41 11.75
N LYS A 8 -10.22 12.58 11.68
CA LYS A 8 -10.21 13.56 12.78
C LYS A 8 -11.62 14.09 13.06
N LEU A 9 -12.36 14.45 12.01
CA LEU A 9 -13.74 14.92 12.14
C LEU A 9 -14.64 13.87 12.82
N ILE A 10 -14.53 12.60 12.44
CA ILE A 10 -15.29 11.51 13.07
C ILE A 10 -14.91 11.37 14.54
N ALA A 11 -13.61 11.41 14.87
CA ALA A 11 -13.16 11.33 16.25
C ALA A 11 -13.71 12.48 17.12
N ASP A 12 -13.72 13.70 16.58
CA ASP A 12 -14.16 14.90 17.30
C ASP A 12 -15.70 14.99 17.42
N VAL A 13 -16.45 14.60 16.38
CA VAL A 13 -17.90 14.86 16.28
C VAL A 13 -18.77 13.61 16.43
N ALA A 14 -18.26 12.44 16.06
CA ALA A 14 -18.98 11.17 16.13
C ALA A 14 -18.14 10.07 16.78
N PRO A 15 -17.64 10.27 18.03
CA PRO A 15 -16.72 9.32 18.67
C PRO A 15 -17.31 7.92 18.83
N SER A 16 -18.64 7.80 18.95
CA SER A 16 -19.33 6.50 19.03
C SER A 16 -19.26 5.68 17.73
N ALA A 17 -18.85 6.27 16.61
CA ALA A 17 -18.64 5.55 15.35
C ALA A 17 -17.33 4.75 15.33
N ILE A 18 -16.37 5.07 16.21
CA ILE A 18 -15.09 4.36 16.34
C ILE A 18 -15.21 3.31 17.44
N ARG A 19 -14.82 2.08 17.13
CA ARG A 19 -14.82 0.96 18.08
C ARG A 19 -13.50 0.22 17.99
N GLU A 20 -12.90 -0.04 19.15
CA GLU A 20 -11.68 -0.82 19.28
C GLU A 20 -12.01 -2.19 19.86
N ASN A 21 -11.40 -3.23 19.31
CA ASN A 21 -11.51 -4.59 19.82
C ASN A 21 -10.16 -5.29 19.72
N ASP A 22 -9.94 -6.29 20.58
CA ASP A 22 -8.74 -7.14 20.53
C ASP A 22 -8.71 -7.98 19.23
N ILE A 23 -7.52 -8.25 18.70
CA ILE A 23 -7.36 -9.03 17.46
C ILE A 23 -8.07 -10.40 17.52
N LYS A 24 -8.12 -11.03 18.70
CA LYS A 24 -8.80 -12.31 18.93
C LYS A 24 -10.30 -12.22 18.65
N SER A 25 -10.91 -11.04 18.77
CA SER A 25 -12.33 -10.85 18.47
C SER A 25 -12.64 -11.01 16.99
N TYR A 26 -11.64 -11.08 16.10
CA TYR A 26 -11.79 -11.22 14.66
C TYR A 26 -11.55 -12.65 14.14
N PHE A 27 -11.36 -13.64 15.01
CA PHE A 27 -11.19 -15.04 14.58
C PHE A 27 -12.34 -15.51 13.67
N GLY A 28 -12.03 -16.09 12.51
CA GLY A 28 -13.00 -16.58 11.54
C GLY A 28 -13.68 -15.50 10.68
N ARG A 29 -13.40 -14.21 10.90
CA ARG A 29 -13.94 -13.13 10.04
C ARG A 29 -13.24 -13.11 8.69
N LYS A 30 -14.01 -12.76 7.67
CA LYS A 30 -13.53 -12.56 6.30
C LYS A 30 -13.34 -11.07 6.09
N VAL A 31 -12.22 -10.67 5.50
CA VAL A 31 -11.87 -9.25 5.34
C VAL A 31 -11.39 -8.99 3.92
N ALA A 32 -11.99 -8.01 3.25
CA ALA A 32 -11.49 -7.48 1.98
C ALA A 32 -10.37 -6.48 2.26
N ILE A 33 -9.23 -6.66 1.60
CA ILE A 33 -8.04 -5.83 1.78
C ILE A 33 -7.74 -5.13 0.48
N ASP A 34 -7.62 -3.80 0.53
CA ASP A 34 -7.04 -3.02 -0.57
C ASP A 34 -5.56 -3.41 -0.77
N ALA A 35 -5.29 -4.08 -1.89
CA ALA A 35 -3.97 -4.60 -2.22
C ALA A 35 -2.99 -3.46 -2.57
N SER A 36 -3.44 -2.47 -3.35
CA SER A 36 -2.62 -1.33 -3.77
C SER A 36 -2.05 -0.60 -2.56
N MET A 37 -2.90 -0.29 -1.58
CA MET A 37 -2.49 0.35 -0.33
C MET A 37 -1.49 -0.49 0.46
N SER A 38 -1.68 -1.81 0.52
CA SER A 38 -0.76 -2.73 1.20
C SER A 38 0.61 -2.74 0.53
N ILE A 39 0.66 -2.84 -0.81
CA ILE A 39 1.93 -2.85 -1.57
C ILE A 39 2.70 -1.55 -1.36
N TYR A 40 2.03 -0.39 -1.40
CA TYR A 40 2.68 0.90 -1.09
C TYR A 40 3.29 0.92 0.31
N GLN A 41 2.56 0.44 1.32
CA GLN A 41 3.09 0.37 2.68
C GLN A 41 4.34 -0.51 2.75
N PHE A 42 4.34 -1.65 2.07
CA PHE A 42 5.48 -2.56 2.06
C PHE A 42 6.70 -1.95 1.38
N LEU A 43 6.55 -1.35 0.21
CA LEU A 43 7.66 -0.72 -0.52
C LEU A 43 8.26 0.51 0.21
N ILE A 44 7.48 1.16 1.08
CA ILE A 44 7.94 2.29 1.87
C ILE A 44 8.60 1.82 3.18
N ALA A 45 8.00 0.84 3.87
CA ALA A 45 8.39 0.47 5.23
C ALA A 45 9.39 -0.70 5.29
N VAL A 46 9.33 -1.66 4.36
CA VAL A 46 10.19 -2.84 4.33
C VAL A 46 11.47 -2.48 3.59
N ARG A 47 12.49 -2.09 4.35
CA ARG A 47 13.78 -1.58 3.84
C ARG A 47 14.93 -2.02 4.73
N GLN A 48 16.14 -2.09 4.18
CA GLN A 48 17.37 -2.33 4.91
C GLN A 48 18.38 -1.23 4.57
N GLY A 49 18.89 -0.51 5.58
CA GLY A 49 19.84 0.58 5.34
C GLY A 49 19.29 1.76 4.52
N GLY A 50 17.97 1.92 4.44
CA GLY A 50 17.32 2.93 3.59
C GLY A 50 16.93 2.42 2.20
N ASP A 51 17.50 1.31 1.76
CA ASP A 51 17.22 0.69 0.47
C ASP A 51 16.08 -0.32 0.55
N VAL A 52 15.39 -0.50 -0.58
CA VAL A 52 14.34 -1.50 -0.72
C VAL A 52 15.00 -2.88 -0.81
N LEU A 53 14.40 -3.90 -0.20
CA LEU A 53 14.89 -5.28 -0.35
C LEU A 53 14.82 -5.70 -1.82
N GLN A 54 15.88 -6.34 -2.29
CA GLN A 54 16.04 -6.82 -3.65
C GLN A 54 16.74 -8.19 -3.69
N ASN A 55 16.59 -8.92 -4.80
CA ASN A 55 17.38 -10.12 -5.08
C ASN A 55 18.73 -9.76 -5.73
N GLU A 56 19.54 -10.76 -6.08
CA GLU A 56 20.86 -10.58 -6.72
C GLU A 56 20.76 -9.95 -8.12
N GLU A 57 19.60 -10.06 -8.77
CA GLU A 57 19.31 -9.48 -10.08
C GLU A 57 18.85 -8.00 -9.99
N GLY A 58 18.73 -7.46 -8.77
CA GLY A 58 18.29 -6.08 -8.53
C GLY A 58 16.77 -5.89 -8.60
N GLU A 59 16.00 -6.99 -8.60
CA GLU A 59 14.54 -6.94 -8.59
C GLU A 59 14.03 -6.73 -7.16
N THR A 60 13.07 -5.81 -7.01
CA THR A 60 12.48 -5.50 -5.71
C THR A 60 11.70 -6.70 -5.15
N THR A 61 11.86 -7.02 -3.86
CA THR A 61 11.15 -8.14 -3.20
C THR A 61 10.36 -7.71 -1.95
N SER A 62 10.41 -6.41 -1.59
CA SER A 62 9.80 -5.89 -0.37
C SER A 62 8.28 -6.05 -0.32
N HIS A 63 7.59 -5.92 -1.46
CA HIS A 63 6.15 -6.18 -1.56
C HIS A 63 5.81 -7.66 -1.32
N LEU A 64 6.64 -8.59 -1.82
CA LEU A 64 6.45 -10.02 -1.62
C LEU A 64 6.67 -10.41 -0.15
N MET A 65 7.75 -9.90 0.45
CA MET A 65 8.05 -10.06 1.87
C MET A 65 6.88 -9.59 2.74
N GLY A 66 6.43 -8.35 2.50
CA GLY A 66 5.33 -7.75 3.24
C GLY A 66 4.01 -8.50 3.06
N MET A 67 3.67 -8.86 1.81
CA MET A 67 2.47 -9.62 1.49
C MET A 67 2.49 -10.97 2.20
N PHE A 68 3.53 -11.78 1.98
CA PHE A 68 3.67 -13.13 2.53
C PHE A 68 3.50 -13.14 4.05
N TYR A 69 4.33 -12.38 4.78
CA TYR A 69 4.33 -12.41 6.24
C TYR A 69 3.10 -11.75 6.85
N ARG A 70 2.56 -10.67 6.26
CA ARG A 70 1.32 -10.05 6.77
C ARG A 70 0.14 -11.00 6.58
N THR A 71 0.02 -11.64 5.41
CA THR A 71 -1.06 -12.59 5.14
C THR A 71 -1.01 -13.79 6.09
N ILE A 72 0.18 -14.37 6.32
CA ILE A 72 0.35 -15.47 7.29
C ILE A 72 -0.10 -15.03 8.69
N ARG A 73 0.36 -13.87 9.17
CA ARG A 73 -0.05 -13.36 10.51
C ARG A 73 -1.56 -13.16 10.62
N MET A 74 -2.23 -12.71 9.56
CA MET A 74 -3.69 -12.60 9.56
C MET A 74 -4.35 -13.99 9.67
N MET A 75 -3.86 -14.95 8.89
CA MET A 75 -4.36 -16.34 8.90
C MET A 75 -4.11 -17.04 10.23
N GLU A 76 -2.96 -16.83 10.88
CA GLU A 76 -2.65 -17.33 12.23
C GLU A 76 -3.63 -16.80 13.29
N ASN A 77 -4.12 -15.57 13.12
CA ASN A 77 -5.17 -15.00 13.96
C ASN A 77 -6.59 -15.41 13.52
N GLY A 78 -6.71 -16.34 12.57
CA GLY A 78 -7.97 -16.86 12.05
C GLY A 78 -8.72 -15.90 11.12
N ILE A 79 -8.12 -14.79 10.71
CA ILE A 79 -8.72 -13.88 9.73
C ILE A 79 -8.55 -14.49 8.33
N LYS A 80 -9.61 -14.43 7.52
CA LYS A 80 -9.65 -14.96 6.14
C LYS A 80 -9.59 -13.80 5.14
N PRO A 81 -8.42 -13.41 4.65
CA PRO A 81 -8.28 -12.26 3.77
C PRO A 81 -8.70 -12.59 2.33
N VAL A 82 -9.25 -11.59 1.65
CA VAL A 82 -9.32 -11.53 0.19
C VAL A 82 -8.72 -10.20 -0.26
N TYR A 83 -7.74 -10.25 -1.17
CA TYR A 83 -7.10 -9.03 -1.67
C TYR A 83 -7.85 -8.49 -2.88
N VAL A 84 -8.09 -7.18 -2.91
CA VAL A 84 -8.76 -6.49 -4.02
C VAL A 84 -7.76 -5.56 -4.69
N PHE A 85 -7.52 -5.78 -5.98
CA PHE A 85 -6.62 -4.98 -6.80
C PHE A 85 -7.39 -3.95 -7.61
N ASP A 86 -6.80 -2.76 -7.78
CA ASP A 86 -7.38 -1.71 -8.62
C ASP A 86 -7.44 -2.13 -10.09
N GLY A 87 -8.54 -1.77 -10.74
CA GLY A 87 -8.70 -1.74 -12.18
C GLY A 87 -8.40 -0.37 -12.78
N LYS A 88 -9.21 0.04 -13.75
CA LYS A 88 -9.01 1.32 -14.45
C LYS A 88 -9.50 2.48 -13.58
N PRO A 89 -8.66 3.49 -13.29
CA PRO A 89 -9.11 4.65 -12.51
C PRO A 89 -10.20 5.43 -13.27
N PRO A 90 -11.17 6.02 -12.55
CA PRO A 90 -12.25 6.78 -13.17
C PRO A 90 -11.71 8.10 -13.75
N GLN A 91 -12.34 8.60 -14.83
CA GLN A 91 -11.89 9.81 -15.53
C GLN A 91 -11.83 11.04 -14.62
N LEU A 92 -12.76 11.16 -13.68
CA LEU A 92 -12.80 12.26 -12.70
C LEU A 92 -11.55 12.30 -11.79
N LYS A 93 -10.82 11.18 -11.65
CA LYS A 93 -9.59 11.10 -10.85
C LYS A 93 -8.36 11.61 -11.61
N SER A 94 -8.46 11.88 -12.91
CA SER A 94 -7.33 12.33 -13.76
C SER A 94 -6.62 13.58 -13.22
N GLY A 95 -7.36 14.58 -12.75
CA GLY A 95 -6.79 15.79 -12.16
C GLY A 95 -5.97 15.52 -10.88
N GLU A 96 -6.44 14.62 -10.01
CA GLU A 96 -5.69 14.22 -8.81
C GLU A 96 -4.45 13.37 -9.18
N LEU A 97 -4.55 12.52 -10.21
CA LEU A 97 -3.41 11.76 -10.72
C LEU A 97 -2.32 12.70 -11.29
N ALA A 98 -2.72 13.77 -11.99
CA ALA A 98 -1.79 14.79 -12.47
C ALA A 98 -1.07 15.50 -11.31
N LYS A 99 -1.80 15.94 -10.26
CA LYS A 99 -1.22 16.53 -9.05
C LYS A 99 -0.28 15.57 -8.31
N ARG A 100 -0.55 14.26 -8.33
CA ARG A 100 0.37 13.24 -7.77
C ARG A 100 1.65 13.12 -8.61
N SER A 101 1.52 13.22 -9.93
CA SER A 101 2.68 13.22 -10.83
C SER A 101 3.56 14.46 -10.62
N GLU A 102 2.96 15.64 -10.47
CA GLU A 102 3.66 16.89 -10.20
C GLU A 102 4.45 16.82 -8.87
N ARG A 103 3.81 16.36 -7.79
CA ARG A 103 4.47 16.15 -6.50
C ARG A 103 5.66 15.18 -6.59
N ARG A 104 5.58 14.18 -7.47
CA ARG A 104 6.69 13.25 -7.71
C ARG A 104 7.84 13.93 -8.44
N ALA A 105 7.55 14.68 -9.51
CA ALA A 105 8.57 15.42 -10.26
C ALA A 105 9.32 16.43 -9.37
N GLU A 106 8.60 17.09 -8.46
CA GLU A 106 9.22 17.99 -7.48
C GLU A 106 10.09 17.24 -6.46
N ALA A 107 9.60 16.11 -5.92
CA ALA A 107 10.38 15.27 -5.02
C ALA A 107 11.65 14.70 -5.68
N GLU A 108 11.63 14.45 -6.99
CA GLU A 108 12.78 13.96 -7.75
C GLU A 108 13.87 15.03 -7.88
N LYS A 109 13.48 16.28 -8.17
CA LYS A 109 14.41 17.42 -8.15
C LYS A 109 15.02 17.62 -6.76
N GLN A 110 14.21 17.53 -5.72
CA GLN A 110 14.66 17.68 -4.33
C GLN A 110 15.60 16.54 -3.92
N LEU A 111 15.37 15.31 -4.41
CA LEU A 111 16.28 14.18 -4.19
C LEU A 111 17.67 14.43 -4.78
N GLN A 112 17.74 14.93 -6.03
CA GLN A 112 19.02 15.22 -6.69
C GLN A 112 19.84 16.26 -5.91
N GLN A 113 19.18 17.31 -5.40
CA GLN A 113 19.81 18.34 -4.57
C GLN A 113 20.29 17.77 -3.23
N ALA A 114 19.47 16.94 -2.56
CA ALA A 114 19.82 16.31 -1.29
C ALA A 114 20.99 15.32 -1.43
N GLN A 115 21.05 14.57 -2.53
CA GLN A 115 22.16 13.67 -2.86
C GLN A 115 23.45 14.44 -3.09
N ALA A 116 23.41 15.55 -3.84
CA ALA A 116 24.58 16.41 -4.06
C ALA A 116 25.09 17.06 -2.76
N ALA A 117 24.20 17.33 -1.81
CA ALA A 117 24.52 17.90 -0.51
C ALA A 117 24.95 16.86 0.55
N GLY A 118 24.87 15.56 0.26
CA GLY A 118 25.19 14.50 1.23
C GLY A 118 24.23 14.40 2.42
N ALA A 119 23.00 14.91 2.29
CA ALA A 119 22.02 14.95 3.38
C ALA A 119 21.22 13.64 3.47
N GLU A 120 21.80 12.61 4.11
CA GLU A 120 21.25 11.22 4.16
C GLU A 120 19.77 11.14 4.55
N GLN A 121 19.33 11.87 5.58
CA GLN A 121 17.94 11.85 6.03
C GLN A 121 16.96 12.41 4.99
N GLU A 122 17.34 13.47 4.28
CA GLU A 122 16.51 14.04 3.22
C GLU A 122 16.51 13.15 1.97
N VAL A 123 17.65 12.51 1.66
CA VAL A 123 17.74 11.48 0.60
C VAL A 123 16.78 10.32 0.87
N GLU A 124 16.75 9.79 2.10
CA GLU A 124 15.83 8.70 2.47
C GLU A 124 14.37 9.14 2.34
N LYS A 125 14.04 10.34 2.84
CA LYS A 125 12.70 10.93 2.77
C LYS A 125 12.21 11.12 1.35
N PHE A 126 13.02 11.68 0.45
CA PHE A 126 12.61 11.86 -0.94
C PHE A 126 12.56 10.54 -1.70
N THR A 127 13.49 9.62 -1.45
CA THR A 127 13.44 8.24 -2.00
C THR A 127 12.13 7.55 -1.64
N LYS A 128 11.67 7.63 -0.38
CA LYS A 128 10.38 7.08 0.04
C LYS A 128 9.18 7.74 -0.66
N ARG A 129 9.25 9.04 -0.96
CA ARG A 129 8.19 9.78 -1.69
C ARG A 129 8.11 9.40 -3.17
N LEU A 130 9.21 8.94 -3.76
CA LEU A 130 9.27 8.54 -5.17
C LEU A 130 8.74 7.12 -5.42
N VAL A 131 8.52 6.33 -4.36
CA VAL A 131 7.97 4.97 -4.47
C VAL A 131 6.71 4.95 -5.33
N LYS A 132 6.69 4.03 -6.28
CA LYS A 132 5.57 3.81 -7.19
C LYS A 132 5.31 2.31 -7.30
N VAL A 133 4.04 1.93 -7.18
CA VAL A 133 3.60 0.58 -7.50
C VAL A 133 3.50 0.43 -9.02
N THR A 134 4.13 -0.61 -9.56
CA THR A 134 4.13 -0.95 -10.98
C THR A 134 3.17 -2.10 -11.24
N LYS A 135 2.88 -2.38 -12.52
CA LYS A 135 2.08 -3.55 -12.90
C LYS A 135 2.78 -4.86 -12.49
N GLN A 136 4.09 -4.92 -12.64
CA GLN A 136 4.90 -6.06 -12.22
C GLN A 136 4.71 -6.39 -10.73
N HIS A 137 4.75 -5.40 -9.83
CA HIS A 137 4.50 -5.64 -8.40
C HIS A 137 3.11 -6.26 -8.16
N ASN A 138 2.09 -5.82 -8.90
CA ASN A 138 0.75 -6.38 -8.79
C ASN A 138 0.71 -7.82 -9.29
N ASP A 139 1.29 -8.10 -10.45
CA ASP A 139 1.30 -9.42 -11.07
C ASP A 139 2.06 -10.44 -10.20
N GLU A 140 3.20 -10.05 -9.63
CA GLU A 140 3.94 -10.90 -8.68
C GLU A 140 3.19 -11.11 -7.37
N CYS A 141 2.52 -10.09 -6.82
CA CYS A 141 1.66 -10.26 -5.65
C CYS A 141 0.50 -11.23 -5.92
N LYS A 142 -0.15 -11.12 -7.07
CA LYS A 142 -1.23 -12.04 -7.47
C LYS A 142 -0.72 -13.47 -7.61
N HIS A 143 0.44 -13.64 -8.23
CA HIS A 143 1.09 -14.95 -8.36
C HIS A 143 1.46 -15.54 -7.00
N LEU A 144 2.00 -14.73 -6.08
CA LEU A 144 2.28 -15.17 -4.71
C LEU A 144 0.99 -15.58 -3.98
N LEU A 145 -0.06 -14.77 -4.05
CA LEU A 145 -1.34 -15.07 -3.38
C LEU A 145 -1.97 -16.36 -3.92
N SER A 146 -1.89 -16.61 -5.24
CA SER A 146 -2.39 -17.87 -5.81
C SER A 146 -1.60 -19.08 -5.33
N LEU A 147 -0.26 -18.99 -5.25
CA LEU A 147 0.59 -20.03 -4.67
C LEU A 147 0.30 -20.28 -3.18
N MET A 148 -0.06 -19.24 -2.43
CA MET A 148 -0.46 -19.34 -1.03
C MET A 148 -1.90 -19.86 -0.84
N GLY A 149 -2.68 -20.01 -1.90
CA GLY A 149 -4.11 -20.37 -1.83
C GLY A 149 -5.01 -19.26 -1.27
N ILE A 150 -4.58 -18.00 -1.38
CA ILE A 150 -5.31 -16.83 -0.89
C ILE A 150 -6.09 -16.20 -2.04
N PRO A 151 -7.41 -15.99 -1.90
CA PRO A 151 -8.21 -15.41 -2.97
C PRO A 151 -7.84 -13.94 -3.20
N TYR A 152 -7.92 -13.53 -4.46
CA TYR A 152 -7.88 -12.12 -4.84
C TYR A 152 -8.91 -11.81 -5.92
N LEU A 153 -9.28 -10.53 -6.03
CA LEU A 153 -10.22 -10.01 -7.01
C LEU A 153 -9.60 -8.83 -7.75
N ASP A 154 -9.95 -8.70 -9.03
CA ASP A 154 -9.67 -7.52 -9.83
C ASP A 154 -10.91 -6.62 -9.87
N ALA A 155 -10.81 -5.43 -9.27
CA ALA A 155 -11.90 -4.47 -9.31
C ALA A 155 -12.07 -3.91 -10.74
N PRO A 156 -13.30 -3.57 -11.16
CA PRO A 156 -13.51 -2.90 -12.44
C PRO A 156 -12.90 -1.48 -12.46
N SER A 157 -12.81 -0.84 -11.28
CA SER A 157 -12.23 0.48 -11.10
C SER A 157 -11.48 0.55 -9.77
N GLU A 158 -11.92 1.34 -8.80
CA GLU A 158 -11.25 1.49 -7.50
C GLU A 158 -11.48 0.27 -6.59
N ALA A 159 -10.41 -0.29 -6.04
CA ALA A 159 -10.45 -1.38 -5.09
C ALA A 159 -11.25 -1.02 -3.83
N GLU A 160 -11.12 0.23 -3.37
CA GLU A 160 -11.88 0.79 -2.24
C GLU A 160 -13.39 0.61 -2.42
N ALA A 161 -13.91 0.86 -3.63
CA ALA A 161 -15.32 0.74 -3.95
C ALA A 161 -15.77 -0.73 -4.01
N SER A 162 -14.95 -1.62 -4.57
CA SER A 162 -15.24 -3.06 -4.60
C SER A 162 -15.10 -3.73 -3.23
N CYS A 163 -14.27 -3.20 -2.33
CA CYS A 163 -14.22 -3.66 -0.93
C CYS A 163 -15.50 -3.31 -0.16
N ALA A 164 -16.18 -2.22 -0.53
CA ALA A 164 -17.36 -1.72 0.15
C ALA A 164 -18.69 -2.32 -0.37
N ALA A 165 -18.70 -2.90 -1.56
CA ALA A 165 -19.88 -3.48 -2.21
C ALA A 165 -20.22 -4.88 -1.67
#